data_AF-A0A842P9K9-F1
#
_entry.id   AF-A0A842P9K9-F1
#
_cell.length_a   1.000
_cell.length_b   1.000
_cell.length_c   1.000
_cell.angle_alpha   90.00
_cell.angle_beta   90.00
_cell.angle_gamma   90.00
#
_symmetry.space_group_name_H-M   'P 1'
#
loop_
_entity.id
_entity.type
_entity.pdbx_description
1 polymer ?
#
loop_
_entity_poly.entity_id
_entity_poly.type
_entity_poly.pdbx_seq_one_letter_code
_entity_poly.pdbx_strand_id
1 'polypeptide(L)'
;MIVEALPTLSKIVSHDKDRTIIDIIASTGGTTISSLLPGIIQNSHANSIEISLLLIDSKSPFKDWFPNHWLGEVEMVIERIKNEFKNDKIRIDIYTYDNLPILHGIMVNKKHLIFGFFGWRHFSGKIQLSGAERPHRYYNRKEPGSEYFFDLFEDWFEHCPRELIYSFPERISLEEGNSA
;
A
#
# COMPACT_ATOMS: atom_id res chain seq x y z
N MET A 1 6.83 -1.30 -14.25
CA MET A 1 5.61 -0.99 -13.45
C MET A 1 5.57 -1.91 -12.22
N ILE A 2 4.89 -1.55 -11.11
CA ILE A 2 4.93 -2.38 -9.89
C ILE A 2 4.46 -3.83 -10.12
N VAL A 3 3.60 -4.07 -11.11
CA VAL A 3 3.15 -5.42 -11.51
C VAL A 3 4.31 -6.35 -11.92
N GLU A 4 5.42 -5.80 -12.42
CA GLU A 4 6.63 -6.56 -12.77
C GLU A 4 7.30 -7.18 -11.53
N ALA A 5 6.97 -6.70 -10.32
CA ALA A 5 7.45 -7.27 -9.07
C ALA A 5 6.69 -8.52 -8.63
N LEU A 6 5.57 -8.88 -9.30
CA LEU A 6 4.74 -10.02 -8.90
C LEU A 6 5.53 -11.33 -8.77
N PRO A 7 6.37 -11.74 -9.74
CA PRO A 7 7.11 -13.01 -9.62
C PRO A 7 8.02 -13.04 -8.39
N THR A 8 8.68 -11.92 -8.08
CA THR A 8 9.54 -11.78 -6.91
C THR A 8 8.73 -11.85 -5.62
N LEU A 9 7.62 -11.11 -5.54
CA LEU A 9 6.76 -11.09 -4.35
C LEU A 9 6.09 -12.44 -4.10
N SER A 10 5.56 -13.10 -5.14
CA SER A 10 4.99 -14.45 -5.06
C SER A 10 6.01 -15.45 -4.53
N LYS A 11 7.26 -15.40 -5.01
CA LYS A 11 8.33 -16.27 -4.50
C LYS A 11 8.59 -16.00 -3.01
N ILE A 12 8.67 -14.73 -2.61
CA ILE A 12 8.89 -14.35 -1.21
C ILE A 12 7.80 -14.94 -0.31
N VAL A 13 6.52 -14.69 -0.63
CA VAL A 13 5.41 -15.11 0.25
C VAL A 13 5.14 -16.61 0.23
N SER A 14 5.54 -17.33 -0.83
CA SER A 14 5.41 -18.80 -0.89
C SER A 14 6.24 -19.53 0.16
N HIS A 15 7.23 -18.86 0.77
CA HIS A 15 8.06 -19.42 1.81
C HIS A 15 7.51 -19.19 3.22
N ASP A 16 6.49 -18.32 3.37
CA ASP A 16 5.85 -18.05 4.66
C ASP A 16 4.86 -19.16 5.01
N LYS A 17 4.84 -19.56 6.29
CA LYS A 17 3.95 -20.62 6.80
C LYS A 17 2.95 -20.14 7.84
N ASP A 18 3.40 -19.30 8.77
CA ASP A 18 2.55 -18.86 9.87
C ASP A 18 1.82 -17.58 9.51
N ARG A 19 2.56 -16.55 9.10
CA ARG A 19 2.03 -15.21 8.87
C ARG A 19 2.80 -14.50 7.76
N THR A 20 2.09 -13.76 6.92
CA THR A 20 2.64 -12.77 5.98
C THR A 20 2.09 -11.39 6.36
N ILE A 21 2.98 -10.40 6.51
CA ILE A 21 2.63 -8.99 6.76
C ILE A 21 3.01 -8.19 5.52
N ILE A 22 2.08 -7.37 5.00
CA ILE A 22 2.24 -6.59 3.79
C ILE A 22 1.84 -5.14 4.08
N ASP A 23 2.81 -4.23 4.03
CA ASP A 23 2.56 -2.79 4.13
C ASP A 23 2.69 -2.17 2.73
N ILE A 24 1.71 -1.36 2.33
CA ILE A 24 1.60 -0.84 0.97
C ILE A 24 1.40 0.68 1.02
N ILE A 25 2.26 1.42 0.32
CA ILE A 25 2.04 2.83 0.02
C ILE A 25 1.73 2.95 -1.47
N ALA A 26 0.53 3.42 -1.78
CA ALA A 26 0.12 3.72 -3.13
C ALA A 26 -0.62 5.07 -3.18
N SER A 27 -0.72 5.67 -4.37
CA SER A 27 -1.61 6.82 -4.54
C SER A 27 -3.05 6.32 -4.57
N THR A 28 -3.43 5.65 -5.66
CA THR A 28 -4.79 5.12 -5.84
C THR A 28 -4.94 3.66 -5.43
N GLY A 29 -3.87 2.87 -5.53
CA GLY A 29 -3.90 1.43 -5.31
C GLY A 29 -4.46 0.61 -6.48
N GLY A 30 -4.86 1.24 -7.60
CA GLY A 30 -5.53 0.58 -8.71
C GLY A 30 -4.81 -0.68 -9.23
N THR A 31 -3.56 -0.54 -9.68
CA THR A 31 -2.76 -1.69 -10.16
C THR A 31 -2.43 -2.68 -9.05
N THR A 32 -2.11 -2.18 -7.86
CA THR A 32 -1.73 -3.02 -6.71
C THR A 32 -2.87 -3.95 -6.32
N ILE A 33 -4.09 -3.45 -6.21
CA ILE A 33 -5.26 -4.22 -5.78
C ILE A 33 -5.83 -5.07 -6.91
N SER A 34 -5.84 -4.56 -8.14
CA SER A 34 -6.42 -5.31 -9.27
C SER A 34 -5.58 -6.48 -9.76
N SER A 35 -4.25 -6.37 -9.65
CA SER A 35 -3.32 -7.28 -10.33
C SER A 35 -2.33 -7.93 -9.37
N LEU A 36 -1.76 -7.16 -8.45
CA LEU A 36 -0.64 -7.62 -7.66
C LEU A 36 -1.08 -8.40 -6.41
N LEU A 37 -1.94 -7.80 -5.59
CA LEU A 37 -2.37 -8.35 -4.31
C LEU A 37 -3.10 -9.70 -4.45
N PRO A 38 -4.02 -9.91 -5.42
CA PRO A 38 -4.61 -11.23 -5.65
C PRO A 38 -3.56 -12.30 -5.93
N GLY A 39 -2.55 -11.97 -6.76
CA GLY A 39 -1.46 -12.89 -7.07
C GLY A 39 -0.58 -13.20 -5.85
N ILE A 40 -0.27 -12.20 -5.01
CA ILE A 40 0.47 -12.43 -3.76
C ILE A 40 -0.31 -13.35 -2.83
N ILE A 41 -1.60 -13.07 -2.60
CA ILE A 41 -2.46 -13.87 -1.72
C ILE A 41 -2.58 -15.31 -2.22
N GLN A 42 -2.80 -15.50 -3.53
CA GLN A 42 -2.95 -16.83 -4.11
C GLN A 42 -1.68 -17.69 -3.96
N ASN A 43 -0.49 -17.05 -3.95
CA ASN A 43 0.79 -17.74 -3.83
C ASN A 43 1.30 -17.86 -2.38
N SER A 44 0.62 -17.26 -1.41
CA SER A 44 1.01 -17.38 0.00
C SER A 44 0.52 -18.71 0.58
N HIS A 45 1.36 -19.34 1.40
CA HIS A 45 1.02 -20.52 2.19
C HIS A 45 0.85 -20.19 3.69
N ALA A 46 0.85 -18.91 4.03
CA ALA A 46 0.70 -18.47 5.40
C ALA A 46 -0.71 -18.78 5.96
N ASN A 47 -0.78 -19.07 7.26
CA ASN A 47 -2.05 -19.23 7.96
C ASN A 47 -2.83 -17.91 8.08
N SER A 48 -2.12 -16.79 8.21
CA SER A 48 -2.70 -15.45 8.18
C SER A 48 -1.92 -14.49 7.27
N ILE A 49 -2.65 -13.57 6.65
CA ILE A 49 -2.11 -12.48 5.84
C ILE A 49 -2.67 -11.17 6.37
N GLU A 50 -1.78 -10.27 6.75
CA GLU A 50 -2.14 -8.93 7.24
C GLU A 50 -1.67 -7.89 6.25
N ILE A 51 -2.58 -7.03 5.80
CA ILE A 51 -2.35 -6.03 4.78
C ILE A 51 -2.71 -4.68 5.35
N SER A 52 -1.75 -3.76 5.36
CA SER A 52 -1.99 -2.37 5.69
C SER A 52 -1.76 -1.54 4.43
N LEU A 53 -2.80 -0.85 3.97
CA LEU A 53 -2.78 -0.06 2.75
C LEU A 53 -2.91 1.42 3.07
N LEU A 54 -1.99 2.23 2.57
CA LEU A 54 -2.00 3.68 2.70
C LEU A 54 -2.23 4.33 1.32
N LEU A 55 -3.35 5.03 1.17
CA LEU A 55 -3.83 5.69 -0.07
C LEU A 55 -3.96 7.20 0.12
N ILE A 56 -3.92 7.99 -0.96
CA ILE A 56 -4.26 9.41 -0.85
C ILE A 56 -5.75 9.58 -0.52
N ASP A 57 -6.09 10.62 0.24
CA ASP A 57 -7.48 11.03 0.42
C ASP A 57 -8.03 11.66 -0.88
N SER A 58 -9.19 11.18 -1.35
CA SER A 58 -9.87 11.76 -2.52
C SER A 58 -10.33 13.21 -2.28
N LYS A 59 -10.39 13.64 -1.02
CA LYS A 59 -10.73 15.00 -0.58
C LYS A 59 -9.51 15.84 -0.20
N SER A 60 -8.30 15.34 -0.42
CA SER A 60 -7.06 16.02 -0.06
C SER A 60 -7.04 17.49 -0.51
N PRO A 61 -6.50 18.41 0.32
CA PRO A 61 -6.31 19.81 -0.07
C PRO A 61 -5.35 19.97 -1.26
N PHE A 62 -4.58 18.93 -1.61
CA PHE A 62 -3.66 18.94 -2.74
C PHE A 62 -4.22 18.28 -4.01
N LYS A 63 -5.52 17.99 -4.06
CA LYS A 63 -6.17 17.30 -5.21
C LYS A 63 -5.90 17.92 -6.58
N ASP A 64 -5.65 19.22 -6.65
CA ASP A 64 -5.36 19.94 -7.89
C ASP A 64 -4.01 19.54 -8.53
N TRP A 65 -3.13 18.90 -7.76
CA TRP A 65 -1.84 18.35 -8.23
C TRP A 65 -1.94 16.89 -8.68
N PHE A 66 -3.08 16.24 -8.42
CA PHE A 66 -3.32 14.86 -8.81
C PHE A 66 -3.94 14.81 -10.20
N PRO A 67 -3.66 13.75 -10.99
CA PRO A 67 -4.47 13.45 -12.15
C PRO A 67 -5.95 13.31 -11.78
N ASN A 68 -6.84 13.93 -12.55
CA ASN A 68 -8.29 13.97 -12.26
C ASN A 68 -8.93 12.58 -12.01
N HIS A 69 -8.41 11.53 -12.65
CA HIS A 69 -8.94 10.17 -12.51
C HIS A 69 -8.56 9.51 -11.18
N TRP A 70 -7.52 9.99 -10.48
CA TRP A 70 -7.03 9.35 -9.26
C TRP A 70 -8.05 9.35 -8.13
N LEU A 71 -8.81 10.45 -7.97
CA LEU A 71 -9.78 10.58 -6.88
C LEU A 71 -10.87 9.49 -6.98
N GLY A 72 -11.41 9.28 -8.18
CA GLY A 72 -12.38 8.21 -8.43
C GLY A 72 -11.77 6.82 -8.34
N GLU A 73 -10.50 6.65 -8.72
CA GLU A 73 -9.81 5.36 -8.57
C GLU A 73 -9.65 4.94 -7.11
N VAL A 74 -9.33 5.86 -6.19
CA VAL A 74 -9.21 5.56 -4.76
C VAL A 74 -10.52 4.96 -4.23
N GLU A 75 -11.65 5.62 -4.52
CA GLU A 75 -12.98 5.17 -4.09
C GLU A 75 -13.34 3.80 -4.67
N MET A 76 -13.09 3.60 -5.97
CA MET A 76 -13.29 2.29 -6.62
C MET A 76 -12.43 1.19 -6.00
N VAL A 77 -11.18 1.50 -5.63
CA VAL A 77 -10.25 0.55 -5.02
C VAL A 77 -10.72 0.15 -3.63
N ILE A 78 -11.16 1.10 -2.81
CA ILE A 78 -11.70 0.83 -1.48
C ILE A 78 -12.92 -0.08 -1.58
N GLU A 79 -13.88 0.25 -2.45
CA GLU A 79 -15.07 -0.57 -2.66
C GLU A 79 -14.73 -1.97 -3.19
N ARG A 80 -13.74 -2.08 -4.08
CA ARG A 80 -13.25 -3.36 -4.55
C ARG A 80 -12.68 -4.21 -3.40
N ILE A 81 -11.86 -3.62 -2.53
CA ILE A 81 -11.30 -4.32 -1.37
C ILE A 81 -12.41 -4.85 -0.47
N LYS A 82 -13.39 -3.98 -0.15
CA LYS A 82 -14.54 -4.33 0.69
C LYS A 82 -15.33 -5.52 0.13
N ASN A 83 -15.38 -5.70 -1.17
CA ASN A 83 -16.18 -6.75 -1.82
C ASN A 83 -15.39 -8.03 -2.12
N GLU A 84 -14.12 -7.92 -2.53
CA GLU A 84 -13.36 -9.06 -3.06
C GLU A 84 -12.46 -9.77 -2.03
N PHE A 85 -12.05 -9.11 -0.95
CA PHE A 85 -11.02 -9.64 -0.04
C PHE A 85 -11.56 -10.17 1.29
N LYS A 86 -12.82 -10.63 1.31
CA LYS A 86 -13.44 -11.23 2.50
C LYS A 86 -13.01 -12.69 2.67
N ASN A 87 -11.94 -12.93 3.42
CA ASN A 87 -11.42 -14.26 3.72
C ASN A 87 -10.96 -14.32 5.19
N ASP A 88 -11.28 -15.39 5.92
CA ASP A 88 -10.95 -15.54 7.34
C ASP A 88 -9.44 -15.49 7.64
N LYS A 89 -8.60 -15.77 6.63
CA LYS A 89 -7.14 -15.67 6.74
C LYS A 89 -6.61 -14.26 6.56
N ILE A 90 -7.43 -13.34 6.04
CA ILE A 90 -6.99 -12.03 5.59
C ILE A 90 -7.48 -10.97 6.57
N ARG A 91 -6.54 -10.17 7.05
CA ARG A 91 -6.82 -8.90 7.71
C ARG A 91 -6.37 -7.76 6.81
N ILE A 92 -7.24 -6.78 6.59
CA ILE A 92 -6.91 -5.58 5.80
C ILE A 92 -7.28 -4.34 6.61
N ASP A 93 -6.33 -3.43 6.76
CA ASP A 93 -6.58 -2.07 7.25
C ASP A 93 -6.27 -1.09 6.09
N ILE A 94 -7.21 -0.20 5.75
CA ILE A 94 -7.02 0.86 4.76
C ILE A 94 -6.98 2.20 5.47
N TYR A 95 -5.90 2.93 5.21
CA TYR A 95 -5.68 4.28 5.68
C TYR A 95 -5.64 5.26 4.53
N THR A 96 -6.14 6.48 4.75
CA THR A 96 -5.98 7.61 3.83
C THR A 96 -5.11 8.70 4.44
N TYR A 97 -4.38 9.43 3.59
CA TYR A 97 -3.56 10.58 4.01
C TYR A 97 -3.70 11.76 3.05
N ASP A 98 -3.52 12.97 3.58
CA ASP A 98 -3.71 14.19 2.80
C ASP A 98 -2.50 14.60 1.96
N ASN A 99 -1.27 14.27 2.39
CA ASN A 99 -0.03 14.79 1.79
C ASN A 99 0.15 14.41 0.31
N LEU A 100 0.95 15.21 -0.42
CA LEU A 100 1.38 14.84 -1.77
C LEU A 100 2.13 13.48 -1.73
N PRO A 101 1.76 12.50 -2.56
CA PRO A 101 2.43 11.21 -2.59
C PRO A 101 3.85 11.36 -3.15
N ILE A 102 4.85 11.06 -2.33
CA ILE A 102 6.27 11.14 -2.73
C ILE A 102 6.79 9.77 -3.15
N LEU A 103 6.35 8.71 -2.46
CA LEU A 103 6.86 7.36 -2.63
C LEU A 103 5.75 6.35 -2.85
N HIS A 104 6.10 5.25 -3.50
CA HIS A 104 5.22 4.13 -3.79
C HIS A 104 5.96 2.83 -3.56
N GLY A 105 5.39 1.92 -2.77
CA GLY A 105 6.07 0.68 -2.48
C GLY A 105 5.24 -0.35 -1.74
N ILE A 106 5.80 -1.55 -1.66
CA ILE A 106 5.25 -2.70 -0.96
C ILE A 106 6.37 -3.32 -0.15
N MET A 107 6.14 -3.42 1.15
CA MET A 107 7.03 -4.07 2.10
C MET A 107 6.39 -5.37 2.59
N VAL A 108 7.13 -6.47 2.51
CA VAL A 108 6.71 -7.78 2.99
C VAL A 108 7.58 -8.20 4.17
N ASN A 109 6.92 -8.55 5.28
CA ASN A 109 7.51 -9.07 6.53
C ASN A 109 8.62 -8.19 7.11
N LYS A 110 8.57 -6.87 6.87
CA LYS A 110 9.64 -5.91 7.22
C LYS A 110 11.04 -6.31 6.75
N LYS A 111 11.12 -7.11 5.67
CA LYS A 111 12.37 -7.73 5.16
C LYS A 111 12.59 -7.51 3.67
N HIS A 112 11.51 -7.42 2.91
CA HIS A 112 11.55 -7.31 1.46
C HIS A 112 10.80 -6.06 1.05
N LEU A 113 11.44 -5.18 0.29
CA LEU A 113 10.87 -3.91 -0.09
C LEU A 113 10.94 -3.75 -1.62
N ILE A 114 9.80 -3.52 -2.24
CA ILE A 114 9.69 -3.04 -3.62
C ILE A 114 9.35 -1.56 -3.56
N PHE A 115 10.23 -0.70 -4.05
CA PHE A 115 10.15 0.74 -3.77
C PHE A 115 10.44 1.61 -4.98
N GLY A 116 9.76 2.75 -5.06
CA GLY A 116 9.93 3.76 -6.10
C GLY A 116 9.37 5.11 -5.65
N PHE A 117 9.61 6.13 -6.47
CA PHE A 117 9.16 7.50 -6.23
C PHE A 117 8.13 7.92 -7.28
N PHE A 118 7.18 8.76 -6.91
CA PHE A 118 6.30 9.41 -7.87
C PHE A 118 7.04 10.53 -8.60
N GLY A 119 6.78 10.66 -9.90
CA GLY A 119 7.40 11.69 -10.73
C GLY A 119 6.43 12.83 -11.06
N TRP A 120 6.97 13.94 -11.54
CA TRP A 120 6.18 15.06 -12.07
C TRP A 120 6.19 15.07 -13.59
N ARG A 121 5.03 15.32 -14.22
CA ARG A 121 4.91 15.43 -15.68
C ARG A 121 4.02 16.59 -16.09
N HIS A 122 4.34 17.17 -17.25
CA HIS A 122 3.45 18.11 -17.92
C HIS A 122 2.36 17.35 -18.68
N PHE A 123 1.10 17.68 -18.40
CA PHE A 123 -0.05 17.16 -19.12
C PHE A 123 -1.00 18.32 -19.43
N SER A 124 -1.32 18.52 -20.72
CA SER A 124 -2.24 19.57 -21.18
C SER A 124 -1.94 20.96 -20.61
N GLY A 125 -0.66 21.33 -20.50
CA GLY A 125 -0.22 22.64 -20.02
C GLY A 125 -0.15 22.81 -18.50
N LYS A 126 -0.43 21.77 -17.70
CA LYS A 126 -0.27 21.79 -16.24
C LYS A 126 0.75 20.76 -15.78
N ILE A 127 1.44 21.05 -14.68
CA ILE A 127 2.29 20.09 -13.98
C ILE A 127 1.41 19.28 -13.04
N GLN A 128 1.44 17.96 -13.17
CA GLN A 128 0.72 17.05 -12.28
C GLN A 128 1.63 15.89 -11.88
N LEU A 129 1.28 15.24 -10.76
CA LEU A 129 1.89 13.98 -10.40
C LEU A 129 1.63 12.93 -11.49
N SER A 130 2.63 12.11 -11.72
CA SER A 130 2.56 10.92 -12.57
C SER A 130 2.83 9.72 -11.71
N GLY A 131 2.60 8.50 -12.23
CA GLY A 131 3.01 7.27 -11.56
C GLY A 131 4.52 7.20 -11.31
N ALA A 132 5.06 6.00 -11.07
CA ALA A 132 6.47 5.86 -10.69
C ALA A 132 7.41 6.54 -11.70
N GLU A 133 8.23 7.49 -11.21
CA GLU A 133 9.22 8.26 -11.98
C GLU A 133 10.26 7.32 -12.62
N ARG A 134 10.57 6.24 -11.90
CA ARG A 134 11.52 5.20 -12.28
C ARG A 134 10.92 3.81 -12.03
N PRO A 135 11.45 2.75 -12.66
CA PRO A 135 11.08 1.39 -12.31
C PRO A 135 11.28 1.13 -10.82
N HIS A 136 10.32 0.44 -10.20
CA HIS A 136 10.47 -0.03 -8.83
C HIS A 136 11.70 -0.92 -8.68
N ARG A 137 12.41 -0.78 -7.57
CA ARG A 137 13.58 -1.59 -7.24
C ARG A 137 13.28 -2.48 -6.05
N TYR A 138 13.88 -3.66 -6.07
CA TYR A 138 13.84 -4.59 -4.95
C TYR A 138 15.02 -4.35 -4.01
N TYR A 139 14.74 -4.36 -2.71
CA TYR A 139 15.71 -4.30 -1.64
C TYR A 139 15.42 -5.40 -0.62
N ASN A 140 16.46 -6.10 -0.18
CA ASN A 140 16.39 -6.99 0.97
C ASN A 140 17.05 -6.32 2.18
N ARG A 141 16.40 -6.33 3.34
CA ARG A 141 16.92 -5.67 4.55
C ARG A 141 18.28 -6.18 5.02
N LYS A 142 18.68 -7.39 4.60
CA LYS A 142 20.00 -7.96 4.89
C LYS A 142 21.10 -7.45 3.96
N GLU A 143 20.76 -6.77 2.88
CA GLU A 143 21.74 -6.26 1.91
C GLU A 143 22.32 -4.92 2.37
N PRO A 144 23.64 -4.72 2.27
CA PRO A 144 24.28 -3.45 2.60
C PRO A 144 23.68 -2.28 1.82
N GLY A 145 23.45 -1.15 2.49
CA GLY A 145 22.93 0.08 1.88
C GLY A 145 21.42 0.09 1.61
N SER A 146 20.68 -0.95 2.00
CA SER A 146 19.22 -0.99 1.88
C SER A 146 18.49 -0.24 3.00
N GLU A 147 19.12 -0.09 4.17
CA GLU A 147 18.55 0.44 5.41
C GLU A 147 17.82 1.77 5.20
N TYR A 148 18.46 2.73 4.54
CA TYR A 148 17.87 4.04 4.23
C TYR A 148 16.49 3.94 3.53
N PHE A 149 16.30 2.99 2.62
CA PHE A 149 15.03 2.83 1.91
C PHE A 149 13.95 2.20 2.77
N PHE A 150 14.33 1.29 3.67
CA PHE A 150 13.40 0.74 4.65
C PHE A 150 12.97 1.81 5.64
N ASP A 151 13.91 2.58 6.19
CA ASP A 151 13.63 3.63 7.15
C ASP A 151 12.75 4.71 6.52
N LEU A 152 13.02 5.11 5.28
CA LEU A 152 12.18 6.08 4.57
C LEU A 152 10.75 5.54 4.32
N PHE A 153 10.61 4.25 4.00
CA PHE A 153 9.30 3.64 3.80
C PHE A 153 8.53 3.53 5.12
N GLU A 154 9.19 3.05 6.18
CA GLU A 154 8.61 2.87 7.51
C GLU A 154 8.24 4.21 8.14
N ASP A 155 9.10 5.23 8.05
CA ASP A 155 8.83 6.57 8.56
C ASP A 155 7.59 7.17 7.90
N TRP A 156 7.50 7.10 6.57
CA TRP A 156 6.30 7.54 5.87
C TRP A 156 5.06 6.72 6.26
N PHE A 157 5.19 5.39 6.33
CA PHE A 157 4.06 4.52 6.63
C PHE A 157 3.54 4.73 8.05
N GLU A 158 4.42 4.84 9.03
CA GLU A 158 4.08 4.89 10.45
C GLU A 158 3.73 6.30 10.93
N HIS A 159 4.38 7.33 10.37
CA HIS A 159 4.31 8.71 10.88
C HIS A 159 3.59 9.70 9.96
N CYS A 160 3.26 9.34 8.71
CA CYS A 160 2.40 10.21 7.90
C CYS A 160 1.02 10.34 8.59
N PRO A 161 0.54 11.58 8.86
CA PRO A 161 -0.81 11.79 9.35
C PRO A 161 -1.82 11.10 8.45
N ARG A 162 -2.62 10.20 9.04
CA ARG A 162 -3.52 9.30 8.30
C ARG A 162 -4.74 8.96 9.13
N GLU A 163 -5.82 8.62 8.44
CA GLU A 163 -7.08 8.17 9.03
C GLU A 163 -7.35 6.72 8.62
N LEU A 164 -7.78 5.87 9.55
CA LEU A 164 -8.26 4.53 9.24
C LEU A 164 -9.69 4.63 8.70
N ILE A 165 -9.90 4.29 7.44
CA ILE A 165 -11.21 4.39 6.77
C ILE A 165 -11.93 3.05 6.62
N TYR A 166 -11.19 1.94 6.77
CA TYR A 166 -11.75 0.60 6.66
C TYR A 166 -10.86 -0.44 7.34
N SER A 167 -11.49 -1.41 8.01
CA SER A 167 -10.84 -2.60 8.55
C SER A 167 -11.67 -3.85 8.22
N PHE A 168 -10.99 -4.93 7.83
CA PHE A 168 -11.55 -6.27 7.70
C PHE A 168 -10.69 -7.29 8.45
N PRO A 169 -11.28 -8.19 9.27
CA PRO A 169 -12.61 -8.03 9.85
C PRO A 169 -12.72 -6.67 10.58
N GLU A 170 -13.95 -6.22 10.82
CA GLU A 170 -14.18 -4.95 11.49
C GLU A 170 -13.48 -4.94 12.85
N ARG A 171 -12.64 -3.92 13.11
CA ARG A 171 -12.04 -3.76 14.43
C ARG A 171 -13.17 -3.45 15.39
N ILE A 172 -13.43 -4.35 16.33
CA ILE A 172 -14.30 -4.03 17.46
C ILE A 172 -13.60 -2.91 18.23
N SER A 173 -14.15 -1.70 18.14
CA SER A 173 -13.80 -0.59 19.01
C SER A 173 -14.08 -1.06 20.44
N LEU A 174 -13.04 -1.49 21.16
CA LEU A 174 -13.12 -1.56 22.61
C LEU A 174 -13.10 -0.10 23.08
N GLU A 175 -14.27 0.55 23.02
CA GLU A 175 -14.49 1.80 23.74
C GLU A 175 -14.14 1.54 25.20
N GLU A 176 -13.43 2.50 25.76
CA GLU A 176 -12.79 2.47 27.07
C GLU A 176 -13.78 2.10 28.18
N GLY A 177 -13.82 0.82 28.54
CA GLY A 177 -14.31 0.36 29.82
C GLY A 177 -13.34 0.73 30.93
N ASN A 178 -13.21 2.03 31.20
CA ASN A 178 -12.59 2.56 32.41
C ASN A 178 -13.27 3.89 32.78
N SER A 179 -14.40 3.77 33.45
CA SER A 179 -14.79 4.76 34.46
C SER A 179 -15.05 3.97 35.74
N ALA A 180 -14.09 4.08 36.65
CA ALA A 180 -14.19 3.69 38.04
C ALA A 180 -15.24 4.53 38.78
#